data_AF-A0A8H7N619-F1
#
_entry.id   AF-A0A8H7N619-F1
#
_cell.length_a   1.000
_cell.length_b   1.000
_cell.length_c   1.000
_cell.angle_alpha   90.00
_cell.angle_beta   90.00
_cell.angle_gamma   90.00
#
_symmetry.space_group_name_H-M   'P 1'
#
loop_
_entity.id
_entity.type
_entity.pdbx_description
1 polymer ?
#
loop_
_entity_poly.entity_id
_entity_poly.type
_entity_poly.pdbx_seq_one_letter_code
_entity_poly.pdbx_strand_id
1 'polypeptide(L)'
;MSTDSVRIAQPVVLSLEDLRTGNVPFEKLVEAFGPNSLGILVVKDVPSEFAGLRHQALSYASYLGNLSEQELVKIENAAAKYLTGWSLGKEQLKEGQVDTFKGSFYANCAFYTDPSLDCAKPTPEFNQENFPEYVSPNVWPGDAVLQGSSLLLRSCAV
;
A
#
# COMPACT_ATOMS: atom_id res chain seq x y z
N MET A 1 -16.39 20.25 39.81
CA MET A 1 -16.53 19.70 38.45
C MET A 1 -15.21 19.04 38.12
N SER A 2 -15.15 17.70 38.14
CA SER A 2 -13.94 16.93 37.81
C SER A 2 -13.74 17.01 36.30
N THR A 3 -12.66 17.63 35.86
CA THR A 3 -12.19 17.50 34.48
C THR A 3 -11.47 16.16 34.39
N ASP A 4 -12.21 15.09 34.07
CA ASP A 4 -11.59 13.82 33.76
C ASP A 4 -10.69 14.04 32.53
N SER A 5 -9.39 14.01 32.76
CA SER A 5 -8.39 14.18 31.71
C SER A 5 -8.55 13.03 30.72
N VAL A 6 -8.83 13.35 29.45
CA VAL A 6 -8.88 12.35 28.37
C VAL A 6 -7.54 11.63 28.34
N ARG A 7 -7.54 10.31 28.59
CA ARG A 7 -6.34 9.50 28.51
C ARG A 7 -5.99 9.27 27.05
N ILE A 8 -4.94 9.96 26.58
CA ILE A 8 -4.40 9.75 25.24
C ILE A 8 -3.61 8.44 25.24
N ALA A 9 -4.08 7.46 24.49
CA ALA A 9 -3.38 6.20 24.35
C ALA A 9 -2.08 6.39 23.55
N GLN A 10 -1.03 5.65 23.94
CA GLN A 10 0.30 5.75 23.33
C GLN A 10 0.59 4.45 22.57
N PRO A 11 1.01 4.52 21.30
CA PRO A 11 1.42 3.34 20.56
C PRO A 11 2.79 2.85 21.04
N VAL A 12 3.05 1.56 20.83
CA VAL A 12 4.42 1.03 20.96
C VAL A 12 5.26 1.61 19.83
N VAL A 13 6.43 2.15 20.17
CA VAL A 13 7.38 2.72 19.21
C VAL A 13 8.66 1.91 19.20
N LEU A 14 9.09 1.43 18.03
CA LEU A 14 10.34 0.71 17.82
C LEU A 14 11.17 1.37 16.72
N SER A 15 12.49 1.24 16.76
CA SER A 15 13.32 1.67 15.64
C SER A 15 13.24 0.68 14.47
N LEU A 16 13.49 1.16 13.26
CA LEU A 16 13.63 0.29 12.10
C LEU A 16 14.77 -0.72 12.29
N GLU A 17 15.85 -0.34 12.98
CA GLU A 17 16.98 -1.22 13.24
C GLU A 17 16.61 -2.38 14.17
N ASP A 18 15.84 -2.12 15.24
CA ASP A 18 15.37 -3.19 16.14
C ASP A 18 14.57 -4.26 15.37
N LEU A 19 13.75 -3.83 14.40
CA LEU A 19 13.00 -4.74 13.52
C LEU A 19 13.93 -5.52 12.58
N ARG A 20 14.94 -4.86 12.01
CA ARG A 20 15.92 -5.50 11.11
C ARG A 20 16.78 -6.55 11.81
N THR A 21 17.22 -6.28 13.02
CA THR A 21 18.07 -7.18 13.79
C THR A 21 17.28 -8.19 14.62
N GLY A 22 15.96 -8.11 14.63
CA GLY A 22 15.10 -8.93 15.48
C GLY A 22 15.27 -8.64 16.97
N ASN A 23 15.80 -7.46 17.34
CA ASN A 23 15.97 -7.01 18.72
C ASN A 23 14.65 -6.45 19.29
N VAL A 24 13.58 -7.21 19.15
CA VAL A 24 12.25 -6.83 19.61
C VAL A 24 11.81 -7.80 20.71
N PRO A 25 11.78 -7.37 21.98
CA PRO A 25 11.24 -8.19 23.05
C PRO A 25 9.80 -8.61 22.74
N PHE A 26 9.47 -9.87 23.00
CA PHE A 26 8.13 -10.40 22.72
C PHE A 26 7.04 -9.61 23.44
N GLU A 27 7.34 -9.12 24.65
CA GLU A 27 6.44 -8.29 25.46
C GLU A 27 6.04 -7.00 24.72
N LYS A 28 6.93 -6.43 23.90
CA LYS A 28 6.61 -5.25 23.07
C LYS A 28 5.61 -5.57 21.97
N LEU A 29 5.64 -6.78 21.40
CA LEU A 29 4.65 -7.24 20.44
C LEU A 29 3.30 -7.48 21.10
N VAL A 30 3.29 -8.05 22.32
CA VAL A 30 2.06 -8.21 23.11
C VAL A 30 1.48 -6.85 23.50
N GLU A 31 2.30 -5.87 23.85
CA GLU A 31 1.87 -4.50 24.14
C GLU A 31 1.26 -3.82 22.89
N ALA A 32 1.81 -4.09 21.70
CA ALA A 32 1.36 -3.48 20.44
C ALA A 32 0.11 -4.16 19.83
N PHE A 33 0.00 -5.48 19.96
CA PHE A 33 -0.98 -6.31 19.23
C PHE A 33 -1.79 -7.27 20.12
N GLY A 34 -1.54 -7.30 21.43
CA GLY A 34 -2.29 -8.14 22.35
C GLY A 34 -3.75 -7.70 22.54
N PRO A 35 -4.57 -8.48 23.26
CA PRO A 35 -6.02 -8.26 23.37
C PRO A 35 -6.42 -6.89 23.94
N ASN A 36 -5.54 -6.27 24.73
CA ASN A 36 -5.76 -4.97 25.37
C ASN A 36 -4.94 -3.83 24.72
N SER A 37 -4.33 -4.08 23.56
CA SER A 37 -3.46 -3.13 22.86
C SER A 37 -4.26 -2.16 21.98
N LEU A 38 -3.56 -1.18 21.43
CA LEU A 38 -4.11 -0.34 20.37
C LEU A 38 -4.16 -1.02 19.00
N GLY A 39 -3.51 -2.17 18.84
CA GLY A 39 -3.36 -2.84 17.54
C GLY A 39 -2.43 -2.08 16.57
N ILE A 40 -1.60 -1.17 17.08
CA ILE A 40 -0.74 -0.29 16.29
C ILE A 40 0.69 -0.34 16.84
N LEU A 41 1.64 -0.42 15.91
CA LEU A 41 3.07 -0.24 16.16
C LEU A 41 3.60 0.90 15.28
N VAL A 42 4.37 1.81 15.87
CA VAL A 42 5.00 2.91 15.14
C VAL A 42 6.48 2.60 14.96
N VAL A 43 6.94 2.63 13.72
CA VAL A 43 8.35 2.50 13.38
C VAL A 43 8.97 3.90 13.25
N LYS A 44 10.03 4.15 14.01
CA LYS A 44 10.85 5.37 13.92
C LYS A 44 12.21 5.05 13.29
N ASP A 45 13.02 6.08 13.09
CA ASP A 45 14.38 5.96 12.57
C ASP A 45 14.41 5.33 11.16
N VAL A 46 13.40 5.63 10.34
CA VAL A 46 13.36 5.30 8.91
C VAL A 46 14.38 6.12 8.12
N PRO A 47 14.84 5.66 6.94
CA PRO A 47 15.81 6.40 6.12
C PRO A 47 15.37 7.84 5.85
N SER A 48 16.33 8.76 5.80
CA SER A 48 16.07 10.21 5.68
C SER A 48 15.30 10.61 4.42
N GLU A 49 15.47 9.84 3.35
CA GLU A 49 14.79 9.98 2.05
C GLU A 49 13.30 9.62 2.11
N PHE A 50 12.86 8.87 3.12
CA PHE A 50 11.48 8.41 3.24
C PHE A 50 10.47 9.55 3.24
N ALA A 51 10.77 10.66 3.93
CA ALA A 51 9.90 11.82 3.96
C ALA A 51 9.68 12.42 2.55
N GLY A 52 10.76 12.48 1.76
CA GLY A 52 10.71 12.95 0.37
C GLY A 52 9.91 12.01 -0.54
N LEU A 53 10.19 10.71 -0.46
CA LEU A 53 9.48 9.67 -1.20
C LEU A 53 7.98 9.65 -0.86
N ARG A 54 7.63 9.73 0.43
CA ARG A 54 6.23 9.81 0.89
C ARG A 54 5.52 11.04 0.32
N HIS A 55 6.16 12.21 0.36
CA HIS A 55 5.57 13.43 -0.20
C HIS A 55 5.30 13.28 -1.70
N GLN A 56 6.26 12.74 -2.46
CA GLN A 56 6.10 12.48 -3.89
C GLN A 56 4.99 11.45 -4.16
N ALA A 57 4.95 10.34 -3.43
CA ALA A 57 3.92 9.30 -3.58
C ALA A 57 2.51 9.83 -3.29
N LEU A 58 2.33 10.64 -2.24
CA LEU A 58 1.05 11.26 -1.93
C LEU A 58 0.64 12.32 -2.97
N SER A 59 1.61 13.07 -3.50
CA SER A 59 1.35 14.01 -4.60
C SER A 59 0.89 13.25 -5.85
N TYR A 60 1.59 12.17 -6.20
CA TYR A 60 1.21 11.29 -7.30
C TYR A 60 -0.19 10.71 -7.12
N ALA A 61 -0.53 10.21 -5.92
CA ALA A 61 -1.86 9.69 -5.63
C ALA A 61 -2.96 10.76 -5.83
N SER A 62 -2.68 12.01 -5.44
CA SER A 62 -3.59 13.13 -5.67
C SER A 62 -3.78 13.43 -7.16
N TYR A 63 -2.70 13.47 -7.96
CA TYR A 63 -2.82 13.68 -9.40
C TYR A 63 -3.54 12.53 -10.10
N LEU A 64 -3.18 11.28 -9.78
CA LEU A 64 -3.80 10.08 -10.30
C LEU A 64 -5.31 10.09 -10.07
N GLY A 65 -5.74 10.30 -8.82
CA GLY A 65 -7.16 10.31 -8.47
C GLY A 65 -7.98 11.44 -9.10
N ASN A 66 -7.32 12.44 -9.71
CA ASN A 66 -7.95 13.55 -10.43
C ASN A 66 -7.82 13.44 -11.95
N LEU A 67 -7.24 12.36 -12.48
CA LEU A 67 -7.25 12.10 -13.91
C LEU A 67 -8.70 11.95 -14.43
N SER A 68 -8.89 12.19 -15.73
CA SER A 68 -10.20 11.95 -16.33
C SER A 68 -10.53 10.47 -16.31
N GLU A 69 -11.82 10.15 -16.29
CA GLU A 69 -12.31 8.76 -16.34
C GLU A 69 -11.73 8.00 -17.55
N GLN A 70 -11.56 8.69 -18.69
CA GLN A 70 -10.97 8.10 -19.90
C GLN A 70 -9.52 7.66 -19.70
N GLU A 71 -8.73 8.36 -18.88
CA GLU A 71 -7.36 7.93 -18.57
C GLU A 71 -7.35 6.85 -17.48
N LEU A 72 -8.22 6.97 -16.47
CA LEU A 72 -8.33 6.00 -15.38
C LEU A 72 -8.77 4.61 -15.86
N VAL A 73 -9.72 4.53 -16.79
CA VAL A 73 -10.20 3.26 -17.36
C VAL A 73 -9.08 2.51 -18.10
N LYS A 74 -8.11 3.21 -18.70
CA LYS A 74 -6.98 2.57 -19.40
C LYS A 74 -6.05 1.79 -18.47
N ILE A 75 -6.07 2.14 -17.19
CA ILE A 75 -5.22 1.53 -16.17
C ILE A 75 -6.02 0.66 -15.19
N GLU A 76 -7.28 0.33 -15.48
CA GLU A 76 -8.02 -0.70 -14.74
C GLU A 76 -7.61 -2.10 -15.21
N ASN A 77 -7.60 -3.07 -14.28
CA ASN A 77 -7.34 -4.47 -14.61
C ASN A 77 -8.41 -5.41 -14.04
N ALA A 78 -9.52 -5.55 -14.76
CA ALA A 78 -10.62 -6.43 -14.36
C ALA A 78 -10.20 -7.91 -14.28
N ALA A 79 -9.28 -8.37 -15.15
CA ALA A 79 -8.79 -9.75 -15.16
C ALA A 79 -8.01 -10.08 -13.88
N ALA A 80 -7.27 -9.09 -13.34
CA ALA A 80 -6.59 -9.18 -12.05
C ALA A 80 -7.48 -8.77 -10.87
N LYS A 81 -8.82 -8.82 -11.02
CA LYS A 81 -9.79 -8.45 -9.98
C LYS A 81 -9.57 -7.03 -9.42
N TYR A 82 -9.05 -6.13 -10.25
CA TYR A 82 -8.70 -4.75 -9.90
C TYR A 82 -7.63 -4.60 -8.80
N LEU A 83 -6.80 -5.64 -8.60
CA LEU A 83 -5.68 -5.64 -7.65
C LEU A 83 -4.33 -5.31 -8.32
N THR A 84 -4.37 -4.86 -9.58
CA THR A 84 -3.29 -4.09 -10.20
C THR A 84 -3.88 -2.92 -10.98
N GLY A 85 -3.25 -1.74 -10.90
CA GLY A 85 -3.75 -0.53 -11.52
C GLY A 85 -4.86 0.17 -10.72
N TRP A 86 -5.74 0.90 -11.40
CA TRP A 86 -6.80 1.70 -10.79
C TRP A 86 -8.05 0.87 -10.42
N SER A 87 -8.68 1.27 -9.32
CA SER A 87 -9.96 0.73 -8.85
C SER A 87 -10.77 1.82 -8.16
N LEU A 88 -12.00 2.03 -8.60
CA LEU A 88 -13.00 2.88 -7.94
C LEU A 88 -14.38 2.25 -8.15
N GLY A 89 -15.18 2.17 -7.10
CA GLY A 89 -16.53 1.62 -7.22
C GLY A 89 -16.58 0.16 -7.64
N LYS A 90 -15.57 -0.64 -7.30
CA LYS A 90 -15.54 -2.09 -7.55
C LYS A 90 -15.88 -2.90 -6.30
N GLU A 91 -15.67 -2.33 -5.12
CA GLU A 91 -16.00 -2.92 -3.83
C GLU A 91 -17.44 -2.60 -3.42
N GLN A 92 -18.14 -3.60 -2.85
CA GLN A 92 -19.46 -3.42 -2.26
C GLN A 92 -19.34 -3.30 -0.73
N LEU A 93 -19.97 -2.27 -0.17
CA LEU A 93 -20.19 -2.15 1.27
C LEU A 93 -21.19 -3.23 1.73
N LYS A 94 -21.28 -3.46 3.05
CA LYS A 94 -22.14 -4.51 3.64
C LYS A 94 -23.61 -4.46 3.20
N GLU A 95 -24.08 -3.29 2.77
CA GLU A 95 -25.47 -3.04 2.32
C GLU A 95 -25.66 -3.21 0.81
N GLY A 96 -24.63 -3.66 0.08
CA GLY A 96 -24.64 -3.82 -1.38
C GLY A 96 -24.39 -2.51 -2.15
N GLN A 97 -24.23 -1.38 -1.45
CA GLN A 97 -23.85 -0.12 -2.06
C GLN A 97 -22.38 -0.17 -2.52
N VAL A 98 -22.15 0.25 -3.75
CA VAL A 98 -20.81 0.41 -4.31
C VAL A 98 -20.09 1.60 -3.67
N ASP A 99 -18.84 1.39 -3.22
CA ASP A 99 -18.01 2.47 -2.65
C ASP A 99 -17.39 3.33 -3.76
N THR A 100 -18.03 4.45 -4.05
CA THR A 100 -17.55 5.45 -5.03
C THR A 100 -16.78 6.61 -4.39
N PHE A 101 -16.59 6.60 -3.06
CA PHE A 101 -15.88 7.67 -2.35
C PHE A 101 -14.39 7.39 -2.17
N LYS A 102 -13.95 6.16 -2.46
CA LYS A 102 -12.58 5.70 -2.27
C LYS A 102 -12.03 5.08 -3.55
N GLY A 103 -11.11 5.79 -4.19
CA GLY A 103 -10.27 5.24 -5.26
C GLY A 103 -9.00 4.63 -4.68
N SER A 104 -8.55 3.54 -5.29
CA SER A 104 -7.32 2.83 -4.95
C SER A 104 -6.48 2.63 -6.19
N PHE A 105 -5.15 2.64 -6.02
CA PHE A 105 -4.21 2.20 -7.03
C PHE A 105 -3.32 1.11 -6.45
N TYR A 106 -3.27 -0.05 -7.11
CA TYR A 106 -2.53 -1.21 -6.65
C TYR A 106 -1.30 -1.46 -7.51
N ALA A 107 -0.18 -1.72 -6.87
CA ALA A 107 1.05 -2.15 -7.51
C ALA A 107 1.66 -3.33 -6.75
N ASN A 108 2.02 -4.38 -7.47
CA ASN A 108 2.86 -5.47 -7.02
C ASN A 108 4.30 -4.98 -6.81
N CYS A 109 4.87 -5.32 -5.66
CA CYS A 109 6.24 -4.93 -5.29
C CYS A 109 7.27 -6.03 -5.58
N ALA A 110 7.07 -6.85 -6.63
CA ALA A 110 8.00 -7.93 -6.97
C ALA A 110 9.42 -7.41 -7.29
N PHE A 111 9.54 -6.14 -7.69
CA PHE A 111 10.82 -5.46 -7.86
C PHE A 111 11.67 -5.35 -6.58
N TYR A 112 11.09 -5.56 -5.39
CA TYR A 112 11.86 -5.70 -4.15
C TYR A 112 12.74 -6.96 -4.14
N THR A 113 12.31 -8.04 -4.80
CA THR A 113 13.10 -9.28 -4.87
C THR A 113 13.99 -9.34 -6.11
N ASP A 114 13.51 -8.83 -7.24
CA ASP A 114 14.26 -8.75 -8.50
C ASP A 114 13.80 -7.48 -9.26
N PRO A 115 14.67 -6.44 -9.40
CA PRO A 115 14.29 -5.15 -9.99
C PRO A 115 13.70 -5.20 -11.39
N SER A 116 13.89 -6.30 -12.13
CA SER A 116 13.34 -6.51 -13.47
C SER A 116 11.87 -6.98 -13.48
N LEU A 117 11.30 -7.30 -12.32
CA LEU A 117 9.96 -7.85 -12.20
C LEU A 117 8.89 -6.79 -11.92
N ASP A 118 7.75 -6.98 -12.58
CA ASP A 118 6.54 -6.17 -12.38
C ASP A 118 5.46 -6.92 -11.59
N CYS A 119 5.63 -8.23 -11.42
CA CYS A 119 4.75 -9.11 -10.67
C CYS A 119 5.52 -10.36 -10.22
N ALA A 120 4.92 -11.15 -9.33
CA ALA A 120 5.49 -12.43 -8.96
C ALA A 120 5.61 -13.35 -10.18
N LYS A 121 6.67 -14.17 -10.22
CA LYS A 121 6.82 -15.22 -11.25
C LYS A 121 5.77 -16.30 -11.00
N PRO A 122 4.91 -16.65 -11.98
CA PRO A 122 3.92 -17.71 -11.80
C PRO A 122 4.56 -19.06 -11.44
N THR A 123 3.87 -19.82 -10.60
CA THR A 123 4.17 -21.23 -10.31
C THR A 123 2.99 -22.11 -10.76
N PRO A 124 3.12 -23.45 -10.82
CA PRO A 124 1.99 -24.32 -11.10
C PRO A 124 0.80 -24.09 -10.15
N GLU A 125 1.08 -23.78 -8.88
CA GLU A 125 0.08 -23.53 -7.84
C GLU A 125 -0.45 -22.09 -7.85
N PHE A 126 0.36 -21.11 -8.27
CA PHE A 126 0.01 -19.69 -8.30
C PHE A 126 0.24 -19.11 -9.69
N ASN A 127 -0.80 -19.07 -10.52
CA ASN A 127 -0.71 -18.65 -11.91
C ASN A 127 -1.90 -17.77 -12.32
N GLN A 128 -1.93 -17.38 -13.59
CA GLN A 128 -2.94 -16.46 -14.14
C GLN A 128 -4.35 -17.02 -14.12
N GLU A 129 -4.53 -18.34 -14.05
CA GLU A 129 -5.86 -18.96 -14.06
C GLU A 129 -6.53 -18.92 -12.69
N ASN A 130 -5.75 -19.03 -11.60
CA ASN A 130 -6.28 -19.13 -10.24
C ASN A 130 -6.00 -17.91 -9.36
N PHE A 131 -4.87 -17.22 -9.55
CA PHE A 131 -4.45 -16.05 -8.78
C PHE A 131 -3.97 -14.89 -9.67
N PRO A 132 -4.74 -14.49 -10.70
CA PRO A 132 -4.35 -13.41 -11.60
C PRO A 132 -4.03 -12.10 -10.87
N GLU A 133 -4.68 -11.82 -9.74
CA GLU A 133 -4.40 -10.63 -8.91
C GLU A 133 -2.94 -10.51 -8.43
N TYR A 134 -2.26 -11.63 -8.19
CA TYR A 134 -0.91 -11.65 -7.60
C TYR A 134 0.20 -11.89 -8.64
N VAL A 135 -0.17 -12.34 -9.84
CA VAL A 135 0.78 -12.64 -10.92
C VAL A 135 0.58 -11.80 -12.18
N SER A 136 -0.37 -10.86 -12.16
CA SER A 136 -0.53 -9.90 -13.24
C SER A 136 0.49 -8.77 -13.12
N PRO A 137 1.13 -8.35 -14.22
CA PRO A 137 1.98 -7.16 -14.22
C PRO A 137 1.25 -5.91 -13.73
N ASN A 138 2.01 -4.97 -13.22
CA ASN A 138 1.50 -3.64 -12.87
C ASN A 138 1.01 -2.89 -14.10
N VAL A 139 -0.09 -2.16 -13.95
CA VAL A 139 -0.65 -1.29 -14.99
C VAL A 139 -0.40 0.16 -14.59
N TRP A 140 0.63 0.75 -15.18
CA TRP A 140 1.05 2.12 -14.89
C TRP A 140 0.37 3.12 -15.82
N PRO A 141 0.09 4.35 -15.37
CA PRO A 141 -0.21 5.44 -16.27
C PRO A 141 0.94 5.66 -17.26
N GLY A 142 0.62 6.03 -18.50
CA GLY A 142 1.64 6.41 -19.47
C GLY A 142 2.41 7.66 -19.03
N ASP A 143 3.69 7.76 -19.41
CA ASP A 143 4.54 8.90 -19.01
C ASP A 143 4.03 10.26 -19.49
N ALA A 144 3.28 10.31 -20.59
CA ALA A 144 2.64 11.52 -21.08
C ALA A 144 1.49 12.02 -20.18
N VAL A 145 0.95 11.13 -19.33
CA VAL A 145 -0.14 11.43 -18.40
C VAL A 145 0.41 11.70 -17.01
N LEU A 146 1.27 10.80 -16.52
CA LEU A 146 1.91 10.89 -15.21
C LEU A 146 3.34 10.35 -15.29
N GLN A 147 4.26 11.26 -15.61
CA GLN A 147 5.67 10.97 -15.83
C GLN A 147 6.35 10.35 -14.60
N GLY A 148 7.11 9.28 -14.80
CA GLY A 148 8.00 8.71 -13.78
C GLY A 148 7.27 8.02 -12.62
N SER A 149 5.97 7.76 -12.76
CA SER A 149 5.12 7.12 -11.77
C SER A 149 5.63 5.73 -11.33
N SER A 150 6.03 4.91 -12.30
CA SER A 150 6.58 3.58 -12.06
C SER A 150 7.92 3.63 -11.33
N LEU A 151 8.80 4.56 -11.69
CA LEU A 151 10.10 4.75 -11.05
C LEU A 151 9.95 5.21 -9.60
N LEU A 152 9.07 6.19 -9.36
CA LEU A 152 8.78 6.71 -8.02
C LEU A 152 8.31 5.58 -7.09
N LEU A 153 7.30 4.81 -7.51
CA LEU A 153 6.76 3.74 -6.66
C LEU A 153 7.74 2.58 -6.48
N ARG A 154 8.62 2.33 -7.45
CA ARG A 154 9.73 1.39 -7.28
C ARG A 154 10.73 1.83 -6.21
N SER A 155 11.07 3.11 -6.18
CA SER A 155 11.93 3.69 -5.14
C SER A 155 11.33 3.65 -3.74
N CYS A 156 10.00 3.53 -3.62
CA CYS A 156 9.32 3.43 -2.33
C CYS A 156 9.35 2.03 -1.69
N ALA A 157 9.65 0.96 -2.43
CA ALA A 157 9.64 -0.41 -1.86
C ALA A 157 11.02 -0.90 -1.42
N VAL A 158 11.97 0.00 -1.17
CA VAL A 158 13.34 -0.31 -0.74
C VAL A 158 13.45 -0.25 0.79
#